data_AF-Q8PY84-F1
#
_entry.id   AF-Q8PY84-F1
#
_cell.length_a   1.000
_cell.length_b   1.000
_cell.length_c   1.000
_cell.angle_alpha   90.00
_cell.angle_beta   90.00
_cell.angle_gamma   90.00
#
_symmetry.space_group_name_H-M   'P 1'
#
loop_
_entity.id
_entity.type
_entity.pdbx_description
1 polymer ?
#
loop_
_entity_poly.entity_id
_entity_poly.type
_entity_poly.pdbx_seq_one_letter_code
_entity_poly.pdbx_strand_id
1 'polypeptide(L)'
;MSEELLKVLKAAGLDVLSCMHCGTCTGSCPSGRHTGLNTRRIIRDARKNRATVLSDDALWLCTTCYTCQERCPRGIPITDALLELRRLAVRKGFMRPEHRRVSELVLECGHAVPLDEETKKKREELGLDPIPETVQKYPEALEELKALLKTCKFDELAAEK
;
A
#
# COMPACT_ATOMS: atom_id res chain seq x y z
N MET A 1 17.77 2.54 21.63
CA MET A 1 17.27 3.45 20.57
C MET A 1 16.53 2.61 19.53
N SER A 2 15.35 3.05 19.11
CA SER A 2 14.26 2.19 18.63
C SER A 2 14.58 1.41 17.35
N GLU A 3 14.76 0.09 17.45
CA GLU A 3 14.82 -0.87 16.34
C GLU A 3 13.46 -1.04 15.62
N GLU A 4 12.70 0.04 15.44
CA GLU A 4 11.33 0.01 14.92
C GLU A 4 11.30 -0.52 13.49
N LEU A 5 12.19 -0.03 12.62
CA LEU A 5 12.27 -0.50 11.24
C LEU A 5 12.70 -1.96 11.18
N LEU A 6 13.61 -2.39 12.06
CA LEU A 6 14.03 -3.79 12.13
C LEU A 6 12.87 -4.71 12.56
N LYS A 7 12.05 -4.27 13.52
CA LYS A 7 10.85 -4.99 13.96
C LYS A 7 9.83 -5.11 12.82
N VAL A 8 9.61 -4.03 12.08
CA VAL A 8 8.73 -4.01 10.90
C VAL A 8 9.20 -4.99 9.83
N LEU A 9 10.50 -4.99 9.50
CA LEU A 9 11.05 -5.96 8.56
C LEU A 9 10.89 -7.41 9.03
N LYS A 10 11.18 -7.70 10.32
CA LYS A 10 10.99 -9.04 10.89
C LYS A 10 9.53 -9.48 10.88
N ALA A 11 8.61 -8.58 11.20
CA ALA A 11 7.16 -8.84 11.16
C ALA A 11 6.67 -9.16 9.74
N ALA A 12 7.32 -8.59 8.71
CA ALA A 12 7.07 -8.93 7.31
C ALA A 12 7.62 -10.30 6.88
N GLY A 13 8.25 -11.06 7.79
CA GLY A 13 8.95 -12.31 7.47
C GLY A 13 10.33 -12.11 6.83
N LEU A 14 10.82 -10.87 6.73
CA LEU A 14 12.17 -10.61 6.25
C LEU A 14 13.16 -10.96 7.37
N ASP A 15 13.83 -12.11 7.25
CA ASP A 15 15.04 -12.35 8.03
C ASP A 15 16.11 -11.36 7.57
N VAL A 16 16.32 -10.33 8.38
CA VAL A 16 17.22 -9.21 8.06
C VAL A 16 18.67 -9.65 7.90
N LEU A 17 19.05 -10.78 8.51
CA LEU A 17 20.37 -11.36 8.39
C LEU A 17 20.53 -12.21 7.12
N SER A 18 19.43 -12.73 6.55
CA SER A 18 19.45 -13.48 5.30
C SER A 18 19.78 -12.62 4.08
N CYS A 19 19.52 -11.31 4.12
CA CYS A 19 19.75 -10.40 3.01
C CYS A 19 21.26 -10.16 2.78
N MET A 20 21.77 -10.76 1.71
CA MET A 20 23.17 -10.61 1.26
C MET A 20 23.43 -9.36 0.40
N HIS A 21 22.45 -8.45 0.26
CA HIS A 21 22.56 -7.24 -0.58
C HIS A 21 23.02 -7.48 -2.04
N CYS A 22 22.68 -8.63 -2.64
CA CYS A 22 23.09 -8.98 -4.02
C CYS A 22 22.54 -8.03 -5.11
N GLY A 23 21.38 -7.42 -4.88
CA GLY A 23 20.76 -6.50 -5.83
C GLY A 23 19.82 -7.13 -6.87
N THR A 24 19.58 -8.45 -6.82
CA THR A 24 18.61 -9.13 -7.72
C THR A 24 17.24 -8.44 -7.72
N CYS A 25 16.79 -7.97 -6.56
CA CYS A 25 15.55 -7.23 -6.43
C CYS A 25 15.53 -5.91 -7.21
N THR A 26 16.66 -5.19 -7.22
CA THR A 26 16.78 -3.91 -7.94
C THR A 26 16.91 -4.15 -9.43
N GLY A 27 17.73 -5.11 -9.85
CA GLY A 27 17.88 -5.48 -11.26
C GLY A 27 16.59 -6.06 -11.89
N SER A 28 15.70 -6.65 -11.07
CA SER A 28 14.42 -7.18 -11.53
C SER A 28 13.28 -6.17 -11.49
N CYS A 29 13.49 -4.97 -10.92
CA CYS A 29 12.41 -4.01 -10.70
C CYS A 29 12.06 -3.27 -12.00
N PRO A 30 10.82 -3.36 -12.51
CA PRO A 30 10.42 -2.60 -13.69
C PRO A 30 10.45 -1.09 -13.43
N SER A 31 9.94 -0.63 -12.28
CA SER A 31 9.97 0.80 -11.91
C SER A 31 11.38 1.33 -11.70
N GLY A 32 12.27 0.53 -11.11
CA GLY A 32 13.67 0.91 -10.86
C GLY A 32 14.49 1.14 -12.13
N ARG A 33 14.03 0.63 -13.29
CA ARG A 33 14.66 0.92 -14.60
C ARG A 33 14.36 2.31 -15.13
N HIS A 34 13.32 2.97 -14.62
CA HIS A 34 12.83 4.24 -15.15
C HIS A 34 12.73 5.34 -14.07
N THR A 35 13.09 5.04 -12.82
CA THR A 35 12.92 5.94 -11.68
C THR A 35 14.07 5.79 -10.68
N GLY A 36 14.04 6.58 -9.60
CA GLY A 36 14.99 6.48 -8.48
C GLY A 36 14.79 5.27 -7.55
N LEU A 37 13.81 4.38 -7.81
CA LEU A 37 13.56 3.24 -6.94
C LEU A 37 14.73 2.24 -6.95
N ASN A 38 15.38 2.13 -5.79
CA ASN A 38 16.38 1.11 -5.52
C ASN A 38 15.96 0.25 -4.32
N THR A 39 15.31 -0.88 -4.61
CA THR A 39 14.80 -1.80 -3.58
C THR A 39 15.89 -2.27 -2.62
N ARG A 40 17.10 -2.56 -3.12
CA ARG A 40 18.24 -2.97 -2.27
C ARG A 40 18.65 -1.85 -1.31
N ARG A 41 18.65 -0.58 -1.76
CA ARG A 41 18.93 0.59 -0.93
C ARG A 41 17.89 0.72 0.18
N ILE A 42 16.61 0.66 -0.15
CA ILE A 42 15.51 0.78 0.82
C ILE A 42 15.64 -0.27 1.92
N ILE A 43 15.82 -1.56 1.56
CA ILE A 43 16.01 -2.64 2.54
C ILE A 43 17.27 -2.43 3.38
N ARG A 44 18.39 -2.00 2.77
CA ARG A 44 19.63 -1.69 3.51
C ARG A 44 19.43 -0.55 4.50
N ASP A 45 18.78 0.53 4.09
CA ASP A 45 18.60 1.72 4.91
C ASP A 45 17.61 1.43 6.05
N ALA A 46 16.53 0.69 5.79
CA ALA A 46 15.63 0.17 6.81
C ALA A 46 16.33 -0.77 7.81
N ARG A 47 17.19 -1.69 7.34
CA ARG A 47 18.03 -2.55 8.20
C ARG A 47 19.00 -1.76 9.07
N LYS A 48 19.52 -0.63 8.57
CA LYS A 48 20.35 0.32 9.33
C LYS A 48 19.52 1.29 10.18
N ASN A 49 18.21 1.04 10.30
CA ASN A 49 17.26 1.84 11.06
C ASN A 49 17.26 3.33 10.67
N ARG A 50 17.45 3.64 9.39
CA ARG A 50 17.42 5.01 8.86
C ARG A 50 15.98 5.44 8.63
N ALA A 51 15.43 6.24 9.55
CA ALA A 51 14.05 6.72 9.51
C ALA A 51 13.69 7.47 8.21
N THR A 52 14.67 8.07 7.54
CA THR A 52 14.49 8.76 6.24
C THR A 52 13.88 7.87 5.15
N VAL A 53 13.92 6.54 5.31
CA VAL A 53 13.26 5.60 4.39
C VAL A 53 11.73 5.77 4.36
N LEU A 54 11.13 6.23 5.47
CA LEU A 54 9.68 6.40 5.59
C LEU A 54 9.16 7.61 4.81
N SER A 55 9.98 8.65 4.68
CA SER A 55 9.67 9.86 3.90
C SER A 55 10.19 9.80 2.46
N ASP A 56 10.86 8.71 2.06
CA ASP A 56 11.47 8.57 0.73
C ASP A 56 10.39 8.32 -0.34
N ASP A 57 10.25 9.24 -1.30
CA ASP A 57 9.35 9.12 -2.45
C ASP A 57 9.53 7.80 -3.21
N ALA A 58 10.76 7.29 -3.28
CA ALA A 58 11.04 6.03 -3.95
C ALA A 58 10.28 4.85 -3.34
N LEU A 59 9.96 4.86 -2.03
CA LEU A 59 9.21 3.79 -1.38
C LEU A 59 7.84 3.58 -2.03
N TRP A 60 7.23 4.64 -2.57
CA TRP A 60 5.90 4.64 -3.17
C TRP A 60 5.90 4.21 -4.65
N LEU A 61 7.06 4.09 -5.29
CA LEU A 61 7.20 3.71 -6.70
C LEU A 61 7.16 2.19 -6.95
N CYS A 62 7.16 1.37 -5.90
CA CYS A 62 6.96 -0.07 -6.01
C CYS A 62 5.50 -0.38 -6.39
N THR A 63 5.31 -1.12 -7.47
CA THR A 63 3.99 -1.51 -8.00
C THR A 63 3.49 -2.85 -7.46
N THR A 64 4.17 -3.40 -6.45
CA THR A 64 3.81 -4.69 -5.81
C THR A 64 3.67 -5.84 -6.82
N CYS A 65 4.53 -5.89 -7.85
CA CYS A 65 4.49 -6.93 -8.88
C CYS A 65 5.11 -8.27 -8.47
N TYR A 66 5.63 -8.38 -7.24
CA TYR A 66 6.28 -9.57 -6.65
C TYR A 66 7.53 -10.13 -7.32
N THR A 67 7.96 -9.64 -8.50
CA THR A 67 9.12 -10.17 -9.22
C THR A 67 10.42 -10.22 -8.40
N CYS A 68 10.65 -9.22 -7.54
CA CYS A 68 11.84 -9.18 -6.70
C CYS A 68 11.86 -10.24 -5.60
N GLN A 69 10.67 -10.61 -5.10
CA GLN A 69 10.46 -11.63 -4.08
C GLN A 69 10.64 -13.02 -4.69
N GLU A 70 10.00 -13.28 -5.82
CA GLU A 70 10.15 -14.54 -6.58
C GLU A 70 11.61 -14.84 -6.97
N ARG A 71 12.37 -13.80 -7.33
CA ARG A 71 13.77 -13.94 -7.76
C ARG A 71 14.77 -13.85 -6.62
N CYS A 72 14.33 -13.66 -5.38
CA CYS A 72 15.27 -13.53 -4.27
C CYS A 72 15.96 -14.89 -4.03
N PRO A 73 17.30 -15.00 -4.18
CA PRO A 73 18.00 -16.27 -3.93
C PRO A 73 17.98 -16.69 -2.46
N ARG A 74 17.49 -15.83 -1.57
CA ARG A 74 17.35 -16.07 -0.13
C ARG A 74 15.89 -16.21 0.31
N GLY A 75 14.94 -16.22 -0.64
CA GLY A 75 13.52 -16.39 -0.34
C GLY A 75 12.92 -15.24 0.49
N ILE A 76 13.47 -14.03 0.37
CA ILE A 76 13.03 -12.90 1.19
C ILE A 76 11.68 -12.38 0.67
N PRO A 77 10.69 -12.17 1.55
CA PRO A 77 9.40 -11.54 1.20
C PRO A 77 9.55 -10.03 1.03
N ILE A 78 10.26 -9.61 -0.04
CA ILE A 78 10.66 -8.22 -0.26
C ILE A 78 9.44 -7.31 -0.46
N THR A 79 8.43 -7.77 -1.19
CA THR A 79 7.23 -6.95 -1.45
C THR A 79 6.49 -6.68 -0.15
N ASP A 80 6.33 -7.71 0.67
CA ASP A 80 5.65 -7.62 1.96
C ASP A 80 6.43 -6.69 2.92
N ALA A 81 7.77 -6.78 2.94
CA ALA A 81 8.61 -5.85 3.69
C ALA A 81 8.45 -4.38 3.25
N LEU A 82 8.31 -4.10 1.95
CA LEU A 82 8.04 -2.75 1.46
C LEU A 82 6.65 -2.26 1.86
N LEU A 83 5.63 -3.14 1.84
CA LEU A 83 4.28 -2.81 2.29
C LEU A 83 4.23 -2.49 3.79
N GLU A 84 4.97 -3.24 4.60
CA GLU A 84 5.11 -2.97 6.04
C GLU A 84 5.81 -1.63 6.32
N LEU A 85 6.85 -1.30 5.54
CA LEU A 85 7.48 0.03 5.59
C LEU A 85 6.50 1.13 5.21
N ARG A 86 5.65 0.94 4.18
CA ARG A 86 4.59 1.89 3.82
C ARG A 86 3.56 2.05 4.92
N ARG A 87 3.15 0.95 5.58
CA ARG A 87 2.22 1.00 6.71
C ARG A 87 2.79 1.84 7.86
N LEU A 88 4.08 1.64 8.19
CA LEU A 88 4.75 2.47 9.19
C LEU A 88 4.85 3.92 8.73
N ALA A 89 5.21 4.16 7.47
CA ALA A 89 5.30 5.52 6.92
C ALA A 89 3.98 6.27 7.05
N VAL A 90 2.87 5.61 6.70
CA VAL A 90 1.50 6.12 6.86
C VAL A 90 1.19 6.46 8.32
N ARG A 91 1.49 5.55 9.28
CA ARG A 91 1.32 5.81 10.72
C ARG A 91 2.22 6.92 11.28
N LYS A 92 3.22 7.37 10.52
CA LYS A 92 4.14 8.47 10.88
C LYS A 92 3.81 9.76 10.11
N GLY A 93 2.65 9.82 9.44
CA GLY A 93 2.19 11.01 8.71
C GLY A 93 2.73 11.14 7.28
N PHE A 94 3.36 10.10 6.71
CA PHE A 94 3.90 10.14 5.34
C PHE A 94 2.96 9.52 4.30
N MET A 95 1.64 9.50 4.56
CA MET A 95 0.66 9.08 3.55
C MET A 95 0.60 10.10 2.41
N ARG A 96 0.60 9.63 1.16
CA ARG A 96 0.50 10.49 -0.02
C ARG A 96 -0.91 11.09 -0.14
N PRO A 97 -1.04 12.37 -0.57
CA PRO A 97 -2.34 13.02 -0.74
C PRO A 97 -3.31 12.23 -1.63
N GLU A 98 -2.81 11.62 -2.71
CA GLU A 98 -3.62 10.86 -3.66
C GLU A 98 -4.19 9.59 -3.02
N HIS A 99 -3.39 8.90 -2.19
CA HIS A 99 -3.85 7.72 -1.45
C HIS A 99 -4.83 8.10 -0.34
N ARG A 100 -4.63 9.27 0.29
CA ARG A 100 -5.58 9.81 1.26
C ARG A 100 -6.92 10.07 0.59
N ARG A 101 -6.93 10.72 -0.57
CA ARG A 101 -8.16 10.98 -1.33
C ARG A 101 -8.93 9.70 -1.66
N VAL A 102 -8.23 8.65 -2.08
CA VAL A 102 -8.87 7.34 -2.32
C VAL A 102 -9.44 6.75 -1.03
N SER A 103 -8.73 6.90 0.10
CA SER A 103 -9.21 6.43 1.41
C SER A 103 -10.47 7.18 1.87
N GLU A 104 -10.56 8.48 1.61
CA GLU A 104 -11.76 9.29 1.85
C GLU A 104 -12.95 8.77 1.04
N LEU A 105 -12.78 8.47 -0.26
CA LEU A 105 -13.85 7.92 -1.09
C LEU A 105 -14.37 6.58 -0.55
N VAL A 106 -13.48 5.71 -0.08
CA VAL A 106 -13.86 4.44 0.56
C VAL A 106 -14.64 4.69 1.86
N LEU A 107 -14.26 5.68 2.67
CA LEU A 107 -15.00 6.04 3.88
C LEU A 107 -16.39 6.65 3.57
N GLU A 108 -16.49 7.41 2.46
CA GLU A 108 -17.72 8.08 2.04
C GLU A 108 -18.74 7.11 1.43
N CYS A 109 -18.34 6.31 0.44
CA CYS A 109 -19.25 5.50 -0.38
C CYS A 109 -18.84 4.03 -0.50
N GLY A 110 -17.80 3.60 0.20
CA GLY A 110 -17.31 2.23 0.20
C GLY A 110 -16.51 1.82 -1.03
N HIS A 111 -16.19 2.76 -1.93
CA HIS A 111 -15.44 2.48 -3.16
C HIS A 111 -14.31 3.46 -3.38
N ALA A 112 -13.17 2.95 -3.87
CA ALA A 112 -12.04 3.77 -4.33
C ALA A 112 -12.39 4.59 -5.58
N VAL A 113 -13.36 4.11 -6.37
CA VAL A 113 -13.91 4.76 -7.55
C VAL A 113 -15.44 4.70 -7.43
N PRO A 114 -16.10 5.77 -6.96
CA PRO A 114 -17.54 5.81 -6.80
C PRO A 114 -18.27 5.69 -8.14
N LEU A 115 -19.44 5.07 -8.12
CA LEU A 115 -20.38 5.09 -9.25
C LEU A 115 -20.87 6.52 -9.55
N ASP A 116 -20.54 7.03 -10.74
CA ASP A 116 -21.04 8.30 -11.28
C ASP A 116 -22.26 8.10 -12.20
N GLU A 117 -22.92 9.20 -12.58
CA GLU A 117 -24.11 9.17 -13.43
C GLU A 117 -23.82 8.68 -14.85
N GLU A 118 -22.62 8.94 -15.38
CA GLU A 118 -22.19 8.44 -16.69
C GLU A 118 -22.10 6.91 -16.70
N THR A 119 -21.52 6.32 -15.64
CA THR A 119 -21.42 4.88 -15.48
C THR A 119 -22.79 4.22 -15.28
N LYS A 120 -23.70 4.85 -14.53
CA LYS A 120 -25.10 4.35 -14.40
C LYS A 120 -25.78 4.28 -15.76
N LYS A 121 -25.73 5.36 -16.54
CA LYS A 121 -26.31 5.41 -17.88
C LYS A 121 -25.69 4.36 -18.81
N LYS A 122 -24.36 4.22 -18.79
CA LYS A 122 -23.65 3.22 -19.59
C LYS A 122 -24.04 1.79 -19.22
N ARG A 123 -24.33 1.52 -17.94
CA ARG A 123 -24.83 0.21 -17.49
C ARG A 123 -26.23 -0.05 -18.06
N GLU A 124 -27.13 0.92 -18.02
CA GLU A 124 -28.48 0.82 -18.62
C GLU A 124 -28.40 0.56 -20.14
N GLU A 125 -27.53 1.29 -20.85
CA GLU A 125 -27.30 1.10 -22.30
C GLU A 125 -26.79 -0.33 -22.63
N LEU A 126 -26.07 -0.96 -21.70
CA LEU A 126 -25.60 -2.34 -21.80
C LEU A 126 -26.61 -3.38 -21.27
N GLY A 127 -27.80 -2.96 -20.87
CA GLY A 127 -28.84 -3.85 -20.32
C GLY A 127 -28.56 -4.35 -18.90
N LEU A 128 -27.70 -3.66 -18.16
CA LEU A 128 -27.36 -3.96 -16.77
C LEU A 128 -28.14 -3.04 -15.82
N ASP A 129 -28.36 -3.50 -14.58
CA ASP A 129 -28.88 -2.63 -13.51
C ASP A 129 -27.97 -1.39 -13.35
N PRO A 130 -28.50 -0.15 -13.42
CA PRO A 130 -27.70 1.06 -13.27
C PRO A 130 -26.84 1.07 -12.01
N ILE A 131 -27.29 0.45 -10.92
CA ILE A 131 -26.52 0.31 -9.67
C ILE A 131 -26.07 -1.15 -9.50
N PRO A 132 -24.76 -1.46 -9.55
CA PRO A 132 -24.27 -2.82 -9.37
C PRO A 132 -24.47 -3.32 -7.94
N GLU A 133 -24.48 -4.64 -7.76
CA GLU A 133 -24.61 -5.35 -6.48
C GLU A 133 -23.39 -5.14 -5.56
N THR A 134 -23.27 -3.93 -5.02
CA THR A 134 -22.14 -3.44 -4.22
C THR A 134 -22.63 -2.67 -3.00
N VAL A 135 -21.73 -2.27 -2.10
CA VAL A 135 -22.07 -1.45 -0.92
C VAL A 135 -22.74 -0.12 -1.25
N GLN A 136 -22.66 0.38 -2.50
CA GLN A 136 -23.40 1.58 -2.93
C GLN A 136 -24.90 1.32 -3.19
N LYS A 137 -25.31 0.07 -3.44
CA LYS A 137 -26.72 -0.31 -3.61
C LYS A 137 -27.43 -0.54 -2.28
N TYR A 138 -26.66 -0.94 -1.26
CA TYR A 138 -27.16 -1.40 0.05
C TYR A 138 -26.67 -0.47 1.17
N PRO A 139 -27.49 0.52 1.60
CA PRO A 139 -27.10 1.48 2.66
C PRO A 139 -26.68 0.81 3.97
N GLU A 140 -27.31 -0.31 4.34
CA GLU A 140 -26.97 -1.11 5.51
C GLU A 140 -25.55 -1.70 5.41
N ALA A 141 -25.15 -2.17 4.24
CA ALA A 141 -23.80 -2.70 4.01
C ALA A 141 -22.74 -1.59 4.05
N LEU A 142 -23.10 -0.37 3.63
CA LEU A 142 -22.23 0.80 3.77
C LEU A 142 -22.02 1.17 5.24
N GLU A 143 -23.05 1.10 6.08
CA GLU A 143 -22.93 1.36 7.52
C GLU A 143 -22.12 0.27 8.24
N GLU A 144 -22.30 -1.00 7.87
CA GLU A 144 -21.45 -2.09 8.36
C GLU A 144 -19.98 -1.89 7.98
N LEU A 145 -19.70 -1.50 6.73
CA LEU A 145 -18.35 -1.18 6.27
C LEU A 145 -17.73 -0.05 7.09
N LYS A 146 -18.47 1.05 7.30
CA LYS A 146 -17.99 2.18 8.11
C LYS A 146 -17.70 1.77 9.56
N ALA A 147 -18.52 0.89 10.14
CA ALA A 147 -18.27 0.35 11.48
C ALA A 147 -16.97 -0.47 11.55
N LEU A 148 -16.67 -1.27 10.52
CA LEU A 148 -15.42 -2.02 10.43
C LEU A 148 -14.20 -1.09 10.26
N LEU A 149 -14.31 -0.08 9.40
CA LEU A 149 -13.24 0.91 9.18
C LEU A 149 -12.92 1.68 10.47
N LYS A 150 -13.94 2.10 11.22
CA LYS A 150 -13.79 2.75 12.53
C LYS A 150 -13.15 1.82 13.58
N THR A 151 -13.54 0.55 13.60
CA THR A 151 -12.95 -0.44 14.52
C THR A 151 -11.44 -0.61 14.28
N CYS A 152 -11.02 -0.51 13.02
CA CYS A 152 -9.62 -0.56 12.62
C CYS A 152 -8.89 0.80 12.66
N LYS A 153 -9.56 1.88 13.12
CA LYS A 153 -9.03 3.26 13.15
C LYS A 153 -8.59 3.78 11.78
N PHE A 154 -9.22 3.30 10.71
CA PHE A 154 -8.88 3.71 9.35
C PHE A 154 -9.33 5.15 9.07
N ASP A 155 -10.43 5.57 9.68
CA ASP A 155 -10.93 6.94 9.70
C ASP A 155 -9.93 7.92 10.32
N GLU A 156 -9.35 7.57 11.48
CA GLU A 156 -8.28 8.35 12.12
C GLU A 156 -7.07 8.52 11.19
N LEU A 157 -6.64 7.41 10.57
CA LEU A 157 -5.49 7.37 9.66
C LEU A 157 -5.69 8.21 8.40
N ALA A 158 -6.90 8.21 7.84
CA ALA A 158 -7.26 8.98 6.66
C ALA A 158 -7.42 10.49 6.97
N ALA A 159 -7.73 10.86 8.22
CA ALA A 159 -7.94 12.26 8.61
C ALA A 159 -6.64 13.03 8.95
N GLU A 160 -5.56 12.35 9.34
CA GLU A 160 -4.28 12.97 9.72
C GLU A 160 -3.63 13.73 8.56
N LYS A 161 -3.76 15.06 8.48
CA LYS A 161 -3.15 15.88 7.41
C LYS A 161 -1.64 15.99 7.51
#